data_AF-X1Q5P2-F1
#
_entry.id   AF-X1Q5P2-F1
#
_cell.length_a   1.000
_cell.length_b   1.000
_cell.length_c   1.000
_cell.angle_alpha   90.00
_cell.angle_beta   90.00
_cell.angle_gamma   90.00
#
_symmetry.space_group_name_H-M   'P 1'
#
loop_
_entity.id
_entity.type
_entity.pdbx_description
1 polymer ?
#
loop_
_entity_poly.entity_id
_entity_poly.type
_entity_poly.pdbx_seq_one_letter_code
_entity_poly.pdbx_strand_id
1 'polypeptide(L)' 'MKMISKKAIISKNAKIGKGTIIWHNTQVRENTEIGEYCIIGKDCYIDKNV' A
#
# COMPACT_ATOMS: atom_id res chain seq x y z
N MET A 1 -9.96 9.84 3.29
CA MET A 1 -9.99 9.24 1.95
C MET A 1 -8.61 8.68 1.64
N LYS A 2 -8.49 7.53 0.96
CA LYS A 2 -7.22 6.96 0.50
C LYS A 2 -7.25 6.88 -1.02
N MET A 3 -6.10 6.97 -1.68
CA MET A 3 -5.99 6.83 -3.13
C MET A 3 -5.06 5.67 -3.46
N ILE A 4 -5.61 4.62 -4.05
CA ILE A 4 -4.86 3.43 -4.43
C ILE A 4 -5.02 3.27 -5.93
N SER A 5 -3.91 3.21 -6.66
CA SER A 5 -3.94 2.91 -8.08
C SER A 5 -4.61 1.56 -8.33
N LYS A 6 -5.46 1.46 -9.35
CA LYS A 6 -6.04 0.19 -9.80
C LYS A 6 -4.98 -0.82 -10.29
N LYS A 7 -3.76 -0.36 -10.56
CA LYS A 7 -2.62 -1.20 -10.95
C LYS A 7 -1.75 -1.65 -9.75
N ALA A 8 -2.05 -1.20 -8.54
CA ALA A 8 -1.39 -1.69 -7.34
C ALA A 8 -1.97 -3.06 -6.94
N ILE A 9 -1.12 -3.96 -6.46
CA ILE A 9 -1.52 -5.26 -5.93
C ILE A 9 -1.39 -5.21 -4.42
N ILE A 10 -2.52 -5.20 -3.71
CA ILE A 10 -2.55 -5.08 -2.26
C ILE A 10 -3.25 -6.30 -1.67
N SER A 11 -2.57 -6.99 -0.77
CA SER A 11 -3.17 -8.07 0.01
C SER A 11 -4.41 -7.57 0.77
N LYS A 12 -5.47 -8.37 0.81
CA LYS A 12 -6.66 -8.06 1.62
C LYS A 12 -6.35 -7.97 3.12
N ASN A 13 -5.23 -8.55 3.56
CA ASN A 13 -4.77 -8.54 4.94
C ASN A 13 -3.81 -7.39 5.26
N ALA A 14 -3.50 -6.53 4.29
CA ALA A 14 -2.72 -5.32 4.52
C ALA A 14 -3.62 -4.21 5.07
N LYS A 15 -3.12 -3.47 6.07
CA LYS A 15 -3.79 -2.28 6.59
C LYS A 15 -3.17 -1.03 6.00
N ILE A 16 -4.00 -0.18 5.41
CA ILE A 16 -3.58 1.06 4.79
C ILE A 16 -4.29 2.22 5.50
N GLY A 17 -3.49 3.07 6.16
CA GLY A 17 -3.97 4.24 6.89
C GLY A 17 -4.71 5.26 6.03
N LYS A 18 -5.49 6.12 6.69
CA LYS A 18 -6.21 7.21 6.03
C LYS A 18 -5.24 8.17 5.35
N GLY A 19 -5.63 8.76 4.23
CA GLY A 19 -4.82 9.76 3.53
C GLY A 19 -3.64 9.19 2.74
N THR A 20 -3.35 7.89 2.87
CA THR A 20 -2.24 7.25 2.16
C THR A 20 -2.50 7.10 0.67
N ILE A 21 -1.46 7.36 -0.11
CA ILE A 21 -1.42 7.28 -1.57
C ILE A 21 -0.50 6.14 -1.99
N ILE A 22 -1.00 5.23 -2.82
CA ILE A 22 -0.23 4.11 -3.38
C ILE A 22 -0.27 4.21 -4.91
N TRP A 23 0.91 4.35 -5.50
CA TRP A 23 1.10 4.53 -6.94
C TRP A 23 1.04 3.20 -7.71
N HIS A 24 1.27 3.26 -9.02
CA HIS A 24 1.11 2.14 -9.94
C HIS A 24 2.15 1.04 -9.68
N ASN A 25 1.75 -0.21 -9.92
CA ASN A 25 2.59 -1.42 -9.84
C ASN A 25 3.23 -1.68 -8.46
N THR A 26 2.86 -0.93 -7.43
CA THR A 26 3.27 -1.23 -6.06
C THR A 26 2.64 -2.54 -5.59
N GLN A 27 3.42 -3.36 -4.89
CA GLN A 27 2.96 -4.60 -4.26
C GLN A 27 3.06 -4.48 -2.74
N VAL A 28 1.95 -4.76 -2.06
CA VAL A 28 1.87 -4.76 -0.59
C VAL A 28 1.39 -6.12 -0.13
N ARG A 29 2.27 -6.83 0.60
CA ARG A 29 2.03 -8.20 1.05
C ARG A 29 1.12 -8.26 2.28
N GLU A 30 0.77 -9.48 2.67
CA GLU A 30 -0.06 -9.80 3.83
C GLU A 30 0.59 -9.38 5.16
N ASN A 31 -0.26 -9.03 6.14
CA ASN A 31 0.15 -8.61 7.49
C ASN A 31 1.03 -7.35 7.53
N THR A 32 1.00 -6.54 6.48
CA THR A 32 1.68 -5.25 6.42
C THR A 32 0.79 -4.13 6.96
N GLU A 33 1.37 -3.16 7.67
CA GLU A 33 0.69 -1.96 8.17
C GLU A 33 1.36 -0.68 7.65
N ILE A 34 0.68 0.02 6.73
CA ILE A 34 1.11 1.34 6.26
C ILE A 34 0.35 2.40 7.03
N GLY A 35 1.09 3.32 7.66
CA GLY A 35 0.55 4.42 8.45
C GLY A 35 -0.35 5.39 7.66
N GLU A 36 -0.82 6.43 8.35
CA GLU A 36 -1.62 7.49 7.75
C GLU A 36 -0.75 8.49 6.96
N TYR A 37 -1.33 9.09 5.92
CA TYR A 37 -0.71 10.16 5.12
C TYR A 37 0.65 9.78 4.49
N CYS A 38 0.90 8.49 4.25
CA CYS A 38 2.09 8.02 3.55
C CYS A 38 1.95 8.17 2.03
N ILE A 39 3.08 8.25 1.33
CA ILE A 39 3.14 8.17 -0.13
C ILE A 39 4.06 7.01 -0.50
N ILE A 40 3.50 5.96 -1.11
CA ILE A 40 4.26 4.81 -1.61
C ILE A 40 4.41 4.93 -3.12
N GLY A 41 5.64 5.18 -3.57
CA GLY A 41 5.99 5.38 -4.97
C GLY A 41 5.67 4.18 -5.86
N LYS A 42 5.76 4.42 -7.19
CA LYS A 42 5.54 3.37 -8.19
C LYS A 42 6.58 2.26 -8.04
N ASP A 43 6.20 1.04 -8.40
CA ASP A 43 7.08 -0.13 -8.46
C ASP A 43 7.75 -0.51 -7.11
N CYS A 44 7.24 0.00 -5.98
CA CYS A 44 7.69 -0.43 -4.65
C CYS A 44 7.19 -1.84 -4.29
N TYR A 45 7.99 -2.56 -3.49
CA TYR A 45 7.62 -3.84 -2.90
C TYR A 45 7.69 -3.74 -1.37
N ILE A 46 6.57 -3.97 -0.70
CA ILE A 46 6.49 -4.02 0.76
C ILE A 46 6.19 -5.45 1.17
N ASP A 47 7.16 -6.10 1.79
CA ASP A 47 7.10 -7.52 2.15
C ASP A 47 6.16 -7.77 3.33
N LYS A 48 5.85 -9.05 3.57
CA LYS A 48 4.94 -9.50 4.61
C LYS A 48 5.46 -9.16 6.02
N ASN A 49 4.55 -8.87 6.93
CA ASN A 49 4.84 -8.58 8.35
C ASN A 49 5.73 -7.33 8.58
N VAL A 50 5.50 -6.27 7.79
CA VAL A 50 6.19 -4.97 7.92
C VAL A 50 5.21 -3.86 8.28
#